data_AF-A0A0S8KGK5-F1
#
_entry.id   AF-A0A0S8KGK5-F1
#
_cell.length_a   1.000
_cell.length_b   1.000
_cell.length_c   1.000
_cell.angle_alpha   90.00
_cell.angle_beta   90.00
_cell.angle_gamma   90.00
#
_symmetry.space_group_name_H-M   'P 1'
#
loop_
_entity.id
_entity.type
_entity.pdbx_description
1 polymer ?
#
loop_
_entity_poly.entity_id
_entity_poly.type
_entity_poly.pdbx_seq_one_letter_code
_entity_poly.pdbx_strand_id
1 'polypeptide(L)'
;MAVGYGGSILRRYWEPDLLDYPWLKMEYNHYEDLYSIDIRGRNAWAAGHFASIAFTSNSGNTWNRQYMDMGYHLYDIHFPTPNYGWAVGMGGKILHTENQGAEWEEQTSPVNTNFKSVCFCDHTEGWAVGLYGAIIHTDDGGRTWTEQGSGTNELLNAVHFTDCNNGWIVGDYG
;
A
#
# COMPACT_ATOMS: atom_id res chain seq x y z
N MET A 1 1.38 13.90 -3.25
CA MET A 1 0.17 13.59 -4.06
C MET A 1 -0.89 13.07 -3.11
N ALA A 2 -2.15 13.06 -3.50
CA ALA A 2 -3.24 12.47 -2.73
C ALA A 2 -4.15 11.69 -3.67
N VAL A 3 -4.77 10.63 -3.17
CA VAL A 3 -5.72 9.78 -3.91
C VAL A 3 -7.02 9.65 -3.13
N GLY A 4 -8.10 9.26 -3.78
CA GLY A 4 -9.38 9.08 -3.10
C GLY A 4 -10.50 8.59 -4.01
N TYR A 5 -11.73 8.87 -3.56
CA TYR A 5 -12.95 8.37 -4.18
C TYR A 5 -13.12 8.78 -5.66
N GLY A 6 -13.77 7.91 -6.43
CA GLY A 6 -14.07 8.10 -7.85
C GLY A 6 -12.82 8.21 -8.73
N GLY A 7 -11.74 7.50 -8.37
CA GLY A 7 -10.46 7.56 -9.07
C GLY A 7 -9.73 8.90 -8.96
N SER A 8 -10.06 9.71 -7.96
CA SER A 8 -9.49 11.04 -7.83
C SER A 8 -8.00 10.97 -7.49
N ILE A 9 -7.17 11.59 -8.32
CA ILE A 9 -5.75 11.80 -8.05
C ILE A 9 -5.46 13.30 -8.05
N LEU A 10 -4.90 13.79 -6.95
CA LEU A 10 -4.53 15.18 -6.76
C LEU A 10 -3.01 15.32 -6.60
N ARG A 11 -2.44 16.31 -7.27
CA ARG A 11 -1.03 16.65 -7.19
C ARG A 11 -0.85 18.11 -6.81
N ARG A 12 0.15 18.39 -5.98
CA ARG A 12 0.58 19.75 -5.64
C ARG A 12 2.09 19.85 -5.84
N TYR A 13 2.54 20.95 -6.43
CA TYR A 13 3.95 21.31 -6.50
C TYR A 13 4.33 22.10 -5.24
N TRP A 14 5.55 21.90 -4.78
CA TRP A 14 6.11 22.76 -3.74
C TRP A 14 6.94 23.85 -4.43
N GLU A 15 6.63 25.10 -4.12
CA GLU A 15 7.39 26.28 -4.53
C GLU A 15 7.57 27.15 -3.28
N PRO A 16 8.82 27.38 -2.81
CA PRO A 16 9.07 28.01 -1.51
C PRO A 16 8.56 29.45 -1.39
N ASP A 17 8.44 30.16 -2.51
CA ASP A 17 8.13 31.59 -2.54
C ASP A 17 6.63 31.88 -2.78
N LEU A 18 5.79 30.85 -2.88
CA LEU A 18 4.36 31.00 -3.18
C LEU A 18 3.50 30.33 -2.10
N LEU A 19 2.73 31.15 -1.38
CA LEU A 19 1.95 30.75 -0.20
C LEU A 19 0.73 29.87 -0.52
N ASP A 20 0.25 29.84 -1.76
CA ASP A 20 -0.95 29.07 -2.15
C ASP A 20 -0.81 28.48 -3.56
N TYR A 21 -0.39 27.21 -3.64
CA TYR A 21 -0.51 26.42 -4.86
C TYR A 21 -1.74 25.51 -4.79
N PRO A 22 -2.68 25.61 -5.75
CA PRO A 22 -3.86 24.76 -5.76
C PRO A 22 -3.48 23.32 -6.06
N TRP A 23 -4.30 22.40 -5.56
CA TRP A 23 -4.26 21.01 -6.00
C TRP A 23 -4.69 20.92 -7.46
N LEU A 24 -3.86 20.26 -8.26
CA LEU A 24 -4.18 19.91 -9.65
C LEU A 24 -4.81 18.52 -9.66
N LYS A 25 -6.00 18.42 -10.24
CA LYS A 25 -6.60 17.11 -10.52
C LYS A 25 -5.89 16.50 -11.72
N MET A 26 -5.36 15.30 -11.53
CA MET A 26 -4.71 14.53 -12.59
C MET A 26 -5.75 13.68 -13.32
N GLU A 27 -5.54 13.49 -14.62
CA GLU A 27 -6.38 12.57 -15.39
C GLU A 27 -5.98 11.13 -15.08
N TYR A 28 -6.92 10.41 -14.46
CA TYR A 28 -6.94 8.96 -14.32
C TYR A 28 -8.35 8.56 -14.76
N ASN A 29 -8.48 8.07 -16.01
CA ASN A 29 -9.77 7.86 -16.68
C ASN A 29 -10.50 6.59 -16.20
N HIS A 30 -10.48 6.39 -14.88
CA HIS A 30 -11.03 5.24 -14.19
C HIS A 30 -11.69 5.73 -12.89
N TYR A 31 -12.70 4.98 -12.42
CA TYR A 31 -13.61 5.45 -11.36
C TYR A 31 -13.47 4.67 -10.05
N GLU A 32 -12.63 3.64 -10.02
CA GLU A 32 -12.31 2.92 -8.78
C GLU A 32 -11.78 3.86 -7.70
N ASP A 33 -12.23 3.65 -6.47
CA ASP A 33 -11.68 4.38 -5.32
C ASP A 33 -10.25 3.92 -5.06
N LEU A 34 -9.36 4.88 -4.81
CA LEU A 34 -7.97 4.62 -4.43
C LEU A 34 -7.82 4.95 -2.94
N TYR A 35 -7.27 4.00 -2.17
CA TYR A 35 -7.22 4.07 -0.71
C TYR A 35 -5.82 4.40 -0.18
N SER A 36 -4.77 3.93 -0.84
CA SER A 36 -3.38 4.18 -0.45
C SER A 36 -2.54 4.58 -1.66
N ILE A 37 -1.48 5.35 -1.41
CA ILE A 37 -0.49 5.77 -2.41
C ILE A 37 0.89 5.76 -1.78
N ASP A 38 1.85 5.15 -2.46
CA ASP A 38 3.27 5.24 -2.11
C ASP A 38 4.08 5.90 -3.25
N ILE A 39 5.03 6.74 -2.87
CA ILE A 39 5.79 7.60 -3.79
C ILE A 39 7.28 7.34 -3.60
N ARG A 40 7.98 7.04 -4.71
CA ARG A 40 9.44 6.84 -4.75
C ARG A 40 10.06 7.62 -5.90
N GLY A 41 10.54 8.83 -5.58
CA GLY A 41 11.12 9.74 -6.57
C GLY A 41 10.08 10.18 -7.60
N ARG A 42 10.28 9.81 -8.87
CA ARG A 42 9.32 10.08 -9.96
C ARG A 42 8.23 9.03 -10.07
N ASN A 43 8.38 7.90 -9.38
CA ASN A 43 7.42 6.81 -9.42
C ASN A 43 6.40 6.98 -8.30
N ALA A 44 5.15 6.61 -8.56
CA ALA A 44 4.16 6.41 -7.50
C ALA A 44 3.16 5.33 -7.89
N TRP A 45 2.69 4.60 -6.88
CA TRP A 45 1.71 3.54 -7.02
C TRP A 45 0.55 3.82 -6.07
N ALA A 46 -0.67 3.68 -6.57
CA ALA A 46 -1.88 3.83 -5.77
C ALA A 46 -2.71 2.55 -5.84
N ALA A 47 -3.24 2.11 -4.71
CA ALA A 47 -4.03 0.89 -4.62
C ALA A 47 -5.42 1.16 -4.05
N GLY A 48 -6.40 0.36 -4.43
CA GLY A 48 -7.75 0.52 -3.88
C GLY A 48 -8.78 -0.53 -4.28
N HIS A 49 -9.98 -0.04 -4.59
CA HIS A 49 -11.16 -0.81 -4.91
C HIS A 49 -10.93 -1.72 -6.12
N PHE A 50 -11.56 -2.92 -6.13
CA PHE A 50 -11.36 -3.96 -7.15
C PHE A 50 -9.89 -4.31 -7.44
N ALA A 51 -9.11 -4.39 -6.38
CA ALA A 51 -7.67 -4.57 -6.40
C ALA A 51 -6.95 -3.67 -7.42
N SER A 52 -7.51 -2.50 -7.71
CA SER A 52 -6.92 -1.59 -8.69
C SER A 52 -5.55 -1.16 -8.19
N ILE A 53 -4.55 -1.24 -9.07
CA ILE A 53 -3.24 -0.64 -8.85
C ILE A 53 -2.96 0.30 -10.00
N ALA A 54 -2.83 1.59 -9.70
CA ALA A 54 -2.47 2.63 -10.64
C ALA A 54 -1.00 3.03 -10.46
N PHE A 55 -0.32 3.37 -11.54
CA PHE A 55 1.10 3.72 -11.55
C PHE A 55 1.39 4.95 -12.39
N THR A 56 2.36 5.72 -11.93
CA THR A 56 3.01 6.80 -12.68
C THR A 56 4.52 6.67 -12.58
N SER A 57 5.25 6.96 -13.65
CA SER A 57 6.72 7.03 -13.70
C SER A 57 7.25 8.44 -13.95
N ASN A 58 6.35 9.42 -14.04
CA ASN A 58 6.66 10.79 -14.43
C ASN A 58 6.11 11.82 -13.44
N SER A 59 6.27 11.53 -12.15
CA SER A 59 5.87 12.39 -11.03
C SER A 59 4.38 12.69 -10.99
N GLY A 60 3.54 11.76 -11.44
CA GLY A 60 2.09 11.91 -11.45
C GLY A 60 1.55 12.77 -12.60
N ASN A 61 2.32 12.99 -13.68
CA ASN A 61 1.80 13.66 -14.88
C ASN A 61 0.81 12.76 -15.65
N THR A 62 1.11 11.47 -15.75
CA THR A 62 0.23 10.47 -16.39
C THR A 62 0.14 9.22 -15.52
N TRP A 63 -1.05 8.63 -15.48
CA TRP A 63 -1.34 7.44 -14.69
C TRP A 63 -1.89 6.32 -15.58
N ASN A 64 -1.44 5.09 -15.33
CA ASN A 64 -1.92 3.89 -16.00
C ASN A 64 -2.25 2.83 -14.97
N ARG A 65 -3.30 2.04 -15.21
CA ARG A 65 -3.65 0.91 -14.37
C ARG A 65 -2.75 -0.30 -14.70
N GLN A 66 -2.08 -0.85 -13.68
CA GLN A 66 -1.20 -2.02 -13.77
C GLN A 66 -1.91 -3.33 -13.41
N TYR A 67 -2.81 -3.30 -12.42
CA TYR A 67 -3.50 -4.49 -11.94
C TYR A 67 -4.96 -4.19 -11.62
N MET A 68 -5.82 -5.21 -11.73
CA MET A 68 -7.22 -5.16 -11.33
C MET A 68 -7.78 -6.58 -11.16
N ASP A 69 -8.55 -6.79 -10.10
CA ASP A 69 -9.37 -7.98 -9.88
C ASP A 69 -10.64 -7.58 -9.12
N MET A 70 -11.81 -7.88 -9.68
CA MET A 70 -13.10 -7.47 -9.12
C MET A 70 -13.48 -8.24 -7.84
N GLY A 71 -12.72 -9.27 -7.44
CA GLY A 71 -13.06 -10.12 -6.30
C GLY A 71 -12.75 -9.53 -4.92
N TYR A 72 -11.90 -8.51 -4.81
CA TYR A 72 -11.41 -8.01 -3.53
C TYR A 72 -10.93 -6.54 -3.60
N HIS A 73 -10.49 -6.00 -2.47
CA HIS A 73 -9.98 -4.64 -2.34
C HIS A 73 -8.59 -4.66 -1.74
N LEU A 74 -7.73 -3.76 -2.18
CA LEU A 74 -6.42 -3.50 -1.57
C LEU A 74 -6.54 -2.25 -0.72
N TYR A 75 -6.20 -2.35 0.56
CA TYR A 75 -6.34 -1.26 1.51
C TYR A 75 -5.04 -0.46 1.68
N ASP A 76 -3.89 -1.10 1.49
CA ASP A 76 -2.60 -0.43 1.58
C ASP A 76 -1.60 -0.97 0.55
N ILE A 77 -0.63 -0.13 0.17
CA ILE A 77 0.44 -0.46 -0.76
C ILE A 77 1.74 0.21 -0.31
N HIS A 78 2.83 -0.54 -0.33
CA HIS A 78 4.13 -0.07 0.12
C HIS A 78 5.26 -0.56 -0.79
N PHE A 79 6.14 0.36 -1.20
CA PHE A 79 7.34 0.06 -1.96
C PHE A 79 8.58 0.46 -1.15
N PRO A 80 9.32 -0.46 -0.50
CA PRO A 80 10.60 -0.12 0.12
C PRO A 80 11.63 0.37 -0.91
N THR A 81 11.52 -0.09 -2.16
CA THR A 81 12.30 0.41 -3.31
C THR A 81 11.40 0.48 -4.54
N PRO A 82 11.77 1.16 -5.64
CA PRO A 82 10.94 1.21 -6.82
C PRO A 82 10.59 -0.17 -7.43
N ASN A 83 11.48 -1.16 -7.32
CA ASN A 83 11.28 -2.46 -7.96
C ASN A 83 10.40 -3.40 -7.14
N TYR A 84 10.51 -3.33 -5.81
CA TYR A 84 9.86 -4.24 -4.88
C TYR A 84 8.68 -3.55 -4.21
N GLY A 85 7.48 -4.12 -4.34
CA GLY A 85 6.27 -3.55 -3.76
C GLY A 85 5.28 -4.61 -3.28
N TRP A 86 4.57 -4.29 -2.21
CA TRP A 86 3.54 -5.13 -1.62
C TRP A 86 2.25 -4.36 -1.49
N ALA A 87 1.13 -5.02 -1.81
CA ALA A 87 -0.21 -4.50 -1.57
C ALA A 87 -1.01 -5.52 -0.76
N VAL A 88 -1.73 -5.05 0.27
CA VAL A 88 -2.49 -5.93 1.17
C VAL A 88 -3.95 -5.50 1.23
N GLY A 89 -4.83 -6.45 1.55
CA GLY A 89 -6.25 -6.19 1.41
C GLY A 89 -7.21 -7.16 2.09
N MET A 90 -8.41 -7.20 1.52
CA MET A 90 -9.54 -8.02 1.96
C MET A 90 -9.20 -9.52 1.93
N GLY A 91 -9.62 -10.28 2.94
CA GLY A 91 -9.54 -11.76 2.93
C GLY A 91 -8.12 -12.31 2.89
N GLY A 92 -7.17 -11.66 3.57
CA GLY A 92 -5.78 -12.09 3.65
C GLY A 92 -5.00 -11.89 2.35
N LYS A 93 -5.48 -11.03 1.45
CA LYS A 93 -4.80 -10.80 0.16
C LYS A 93 -3.49 -10.08 0.36
N ILE A 94 -2.44 -10.63 -0.25
CA ILE A 94 -1.09 -10.09 -0.31
C ILE A 94 -0.63 -10.24 -1.76
N LEU A 95 -0.41 -9.11 -2.42
CA LEU A 95 0.18 -9.06 -3.76
C LEU A 95 1.61 -8.53 -3.64
N HIS A 96 2.52 -9.08 -4.42
CA HIS A 96 3.92 -8.69 -4.47
C HIS A 96 4.38 -8.49 -5.92
N THR A 97 5.28 -7.53 -6.12
CA THR A 97 5.96 -7.31 -7.40
C THR A 97 7.45 -7.12 -7.18
N GLU A 98 8.26 -7.64 -8.11
CA GLU A 98 9.72 -7.42 -8.16
C GLU A 98 10.14 -6.56 -9.37
N ASN A 99 9.17 -6.07 -10.15
CA ASN A 99 9.40 -5.40 -11.43
C ASN A 99 8.58 -4.10 -11.61
N GLN A 100 8.50 -3.28 -10.54
CA GLN A 100 7.79 -1.99 -10.54
C GLN A 100 6.26 -2.12 -10.79
N GLY A 101 5.69 -3.29 -10.52
CA GLY A 101 4.28 -3.56 -10.75
C GLY A 101 3.95 -3.92 -12.20
N ALA A 102 4.94 -4.26 -13.03
CA ALA A 102 4.67 -4.82 -14.37
C ALA A 102 3.95 -6.18 -14.26
N GLU A 103 4.29 -6.95 -13.23
CA GLU A 103 3.61 -8.19 -12.84
C GLU A 103 3.40 -8.19 -11.32
N TRP A 104 2.24 -8.73 -10.91
CA TRP A 104 1.86 -8.87 -9.50
C TRP A 104 1.53 -10.33 -9.22
N GLU A 105 2.19 -10.91 -8.23
CA GLU A 105 2.02 -12.29 -7.80
C GLU A 105 1.33 -12.34 -6.43
N GLU A 106 0.39 -13.26 -6.26
CA GLU A 106 -0.26 -13.47 -4.96
C GLU A 106 0.64 -14.30 -4.04
N GLN A 107 0.85 -13.81 -2.82
CA GLN A 107 1.56 -14.54 -1.76
C GLN A 107 0.57 -15.23 -0.82
N THR A 108 0.97 -16.36 -0.26
CA THR A 108 0.12 -17.13 0.66
C THR A 108 0.13 -16.49 2.05
N SER A 109 -1.04 -16.03 2.50
CA SER A 109 -1.25 -15.59 3.87
C SER A 109 -1.53 -16.77 4.81
N PRO A 110 -0.97 -16.80 6.03
CA PRO A 110 -1.29 -17.81 7.03
C PRO A 110 -2.69 -17.61 7.64
N VAL A 111 -3.31 -16.44 7.43
CA VAL A 111 -4.60 -16.05 8.01
C VAL A 111 -5.57 -15.54 6.94
N ASN A 112 -6.87 -15.70 7.16
CA ASN A 112 -7.92 -15.22 6.28
C ASN A 112 -8.69 -14.07 6.95
N THR A 113 -8.07 -12.90 7.00
CA THR A 113 -8.63 -11.68 7.59
C THR A 113 -8.19 -10.45 6.81
N ASN A 114 -8.89 -9.31 6.94
CA ASN A 114 -8.52 -8.12 6.20
C ASN A 114 -7.28 -7.47 6.83
N PHE A 115 -6.26 -7.22 6.01
CA PHE A 115 -5.13 -6.38 6.39
C PHE A 115 -5.43 -4.90 6.09
N LYS A 116 -5.09 -4.02 7.01
CA LYS A 116 -5.29 -2.56 6.89
C LYS A 116 -4.04 -1.82 6.47
N SER A 117 -2.88 -2.33 6.83
CA SER A 117 -1.62 -1.68 6.50
C SER A 117 -0.51 -2.70 6.33
N VAL A 118 0.47 -2.35 5.48
CA VAL A 118 1.68 -3.12 5.24
C VAL A 118 2.88 -2.19 5.26
N CYS A 119 3.97 -2.63 5.89
CA CYS A 119 5.22 -1.91 5.89
C CYS A 119 6.39 -2.88 5.76
N PHE A 120 7.35 -2.51 4.93
CA PHE A 120 8.57 -3.26 4.69
C PHE A 120 9.75 -2.35 5.01
N CYS A 121 10.66 -2.78 5.88
CA CYS A 121 11.86 -2.01 6.21
C CYS A 121 12.94 -2.13 5.11
N ASP A 122 12.95 -3.26 4.40
CA ASP A 122 13.71 -3.49 3.18
C ASP A 122 12.93 -4.42 2.23
N HIS A 123 13.58 -5.04 1.24
CA HIS A 123 12.89 -5.90 0.26
C HIS A 123 12.70 -7.36 0.73
N THR A 124 13.12 -7.69 1.95
CA THR A 124 13.05 -9.03 2.54
C THR A 124 12.23 -9.07 3.82
N GLU A 125 12.29 -8.02 4.65
CA GLU A 125 11.67 -8.01 5.97
C GLU A 125 10.50 -7.02 6.05
N GLY A 126 9.34 -7.52 6.48
CA GLY A 126 8.10 -6.75 6.48
C GLY A 126 6.96 -7.32 7.33
N TRP A 127 5.98 -6.47 7.58
CA TRP A 127 4.81 -6.73 8.42
C TRP A 127 3.52 -6.29 7.74
N ALA A 128 2.45 -7.05 7.95
CA ALA A 128 1.09 -6.63 7.65
C ALA A 128 0.21 -6.78 8.88
N VAL A 129 -0.68 -5.80 9.09
CA VAL A 129 -1.54 -5.73 10.28
C VAL A 129 -3.00 -5.52 9.88
N GLY A 130 -3.95 -5.96 10.71
CA GLY A 130 -5.36 -5.81 10.36
C GLY A 130 -6.37 -6.20 11.43
N LEU A 131 -7.53 -6.70 10.97
CA LEU A 131 -8.65 -7.10 11.82
C LEU A 131 -8.28 -8.22 12.79
N TYR A 132 -8.97 -8.25 13.92
CA TYR A 132 -8.83 -9.27 14.98
C TYR A 132 -7.41 -9.34 15.58
N GLY A 133 -6.73 -8.19 15.70
CA GLY A 133 -5.37 -8.14 16.21
C GLY A 133 -4.34 -8.82 15.32
N ALA A 134 -4.66 -9.10 14.05
CA ALA A 134 -3.78 -9.86 13.18
C ALA A 134 -2.48 -9.10 12.89
N ILE A 135 -1.36 -9.77 13.12
CA ILE A 135 -0.03 -9.34 12.71
C ILE A 135 0.60 -10.54 11.99
N ILE A 136 1.08 -10.32 10.77
CA ILE A 136 1.93 -11.29 10.06
C ILE A 136 3.27 -10.64 9.74
N HIS A 137 4.31 -11.47 9.74
CA HIS A 137 5.69 -11.08 9.50
C HIS A 137 6.36 -12.01 8.49
N THR A 138 7.24 -11.44 7.68
CA THR A 138 8.14 -12.17 6.77
C THR A 138 9.55 -11.61 6.89
N ASP A 139 10.55 -12.48 6.74
CA ASP A 139 11.98 -12.16 6.65
C ASP A 139 12.60 -12.64 5.32
N ASP A 140 11.78 -13.10 4.37
CA ASP A 140 12.21 -13.69 3.09
C ASP A 140 11.52 -13.07 1.85
N GLY A 141 10.98 -11.86 1.99
CA GLY A 141 10.30 -11.12 0.92
C GLY A 141 8.86 -11.60 0.70
N GLY A 142 8.26 -12.24 1.70
CA GLY A 142 6.90 -12.76 1.66
C GLY A 142 6.75 -14.10 0.95
N ARG A 143 7.87 -14.82 0.73
CA ARG A 143 7.80 -16.23 0.31
C ARG A 143 7.17 -17.07 1.41
N THR A 144 7.46 -16.73 2.66
CA THR A 144 6.78 -17.25 3.84
C THR A 144 6.34 -16.10 4.76
N TRP A 145 5.13 -16.23 5.28
CA TRP A 145 4.53 -15.31 6.23
C TRP A 145 4.17 -16.09 7.51
N THR A 146 4.48 -15.51 8.66
CA THR A 146 4.24 -16.11 9.98
C THR A 146 3.41 -15.18 10.85
N GLU A 147 2.43 -15.72 11.56
CA GLU A 147 1.60 -14.96 12.49
C GLU A 147 2.40 -14.59 13.74
N GLN A 148 2.21 -13.36 14.22
CA GLN A 148 2.79 -12.81 15.44
C GLN A 148 1.68 -12.49 16.44
N GLY A 149 1.88 -12.81 17.71
CA GLY A 149 0.91 -12.48 18.76
C GLY A 149 0.89 -10.98 19.06
N SER A 150 -0.24 -10.32 18.84
CA SER A 150 -0.42 -8.89 19.15
C SER A 150 -0.78 -8.61 20.61
N GLY A 151 -1.28 -9.61 21.34
CA GLY A 151 -1.79 -9.46 22.71
C GLY A 151 -3.18 -8.80 22.79
N THR A 152 -3.84 -8.56 21.65
CA THR A 152 -5.18 -7.97 21.56
C THR A 152 -5.99 -8.62 20.44
N ASN A 153 -7.31 -8.43 20.43
CA ASN A 153 -8.19 -8.79 19.32
C ASN A 153 -8.76 -7.55 18.61
N GLU A 154 -8.31 -6.36 18.99
CA GLU A 154 -8.78 -5.10 18.41
C GLU A 154 -8.23 -4.90 16.99
N LEU A 155 -8.88 -4.05 16.22
CA LEU A 155 -8.41 -3.69 14.89
C LEU A 155 -7.07 -2.98 14.97
N LEU A 156 -6.07 -3.47 14.23
CA LEU A 156 -4.81 -2.79 14.01
C LEU A 156 -4.91 -1.99 12.71
N ASN A 157 -4.76 -0.67 12.81
CA ASN A 157 -5.07 0.28 11.74
C ASN A 157 -3.85 0.60 10.87
N ALA A 158 -2.67 0.72 11.47
CA ALA A 158 -1.46 1.10 10.74
C ALA A 158 -0.21 0.44 11.33
N VAL A 159 0.76 0.17 10.47
CA VAL A 159 2.10 -0.28 10.82
C VAL A 159 3.14 0.61 10.15
N HIS A 160 4.18 0.98 10.87
CA HIS A 160 5.27 1.77 10.32
C HIS A 160 6.59 1.40 10.97
N PHE A 161 7.64 1.23 10.16
CA PHE A 161 9.00 0.97 10.60
C PHE A 161 9.93 2.06 10.05
N THR A 162 10.82 2.57 10.90
CA THR A 162 11.92 3.47 10.48
C THR A 162 13.16 2.71 10.03
N ASP A 163 13.33 1.51 10.58
CA ASP A 163 14.29 0.48 10.18
C ASP A 163 13.77 -0.88 10.68
N CYS A 164 14.43 -1.98 10.34
CA CYS A 164 13.95 -3.33 10.67
C CYS A 164 13.90 -3.64 12.18
N ASN A 165 14.51 -2.82 13.04
CA ASN A 165 14.51 -2.99 14.48
C ASN A 165 13.60 -1.99 15.21
N ASN A 166 13.07 -0.98 14.53
CA ASN A 166 12.32 0.12 15.14
C ASN A 166 11.03 0.39 14.37
N GLY A 167 9.90 0.05 14.98
CA GLY A 167 8.59 0.28 14.40
C GLY A 167 7.46 0.35 15.41
N TRP A 168 6.30 0.79 14.93
CA TRP A 168 5.08 0.98 15.71
C TRP A 168 3.90 0.40 14.95
N ILE A 169 3.00 -0.21 15.71
CA ILE A 169 1.68 -0.63 15.27
C ILE A 169 0.68 0.10 16.14
N VAL A 170 -0.35 0.68 15.51
CA VAL A 170 -1.41 1.40 16.21
C VAL A 170 -2.77 0.79 15.85
N GLY A 171 -3.69 0.77 16.81
CA GLY A 171 -4.99 0.14 16.68
C GLY A 171 -6.08 0.88 17.44
N ASP A 172 -7.27 0.31 17.45
CA ASP A 172 -8.40 0.84 18.21
C ASP A 172 -8.14 0.74 19.72
N TYR A 173 -8.70 1.68 20.48
CA TYR A 173 -8.64 1.76 21.95
C TYR A 173 -7.28 2.01 22.61
N GLY A 174 -6.25 2.39 21.84
CA GLY A 174 -4.99 2.96 22.36
C GLY A 174 -3.77 2.12 22.05
#